data_AF-A0A7W6JZV8-F1
#
_entry.id   AF-A0A7W6JZV8-F1
#
_cell.length_a   1.000
_cell.length_b   1.000
_cell.length_c   1.000
_cell.angle_alpha   90.00
_cell.angle_beta   90.00
_cell.angle_gamma   90.00
#
_symmetry.space_group_name_H-M   'P 1'
#
loop_
_entity.id
_entity.type
_entity.pdbx_description
1 polymer ?
#
loop_
_entity_poly.entity_id
_entity_poly.type
_entity_poly.pdbx_seq_one_letter_code
_entity_poly.pdbx_strand_id
1 'polypeptide(L)'
;MMKHASLVAAALLFPCVAFASDPAPLDLGMMPEPHVSQPTGPVKSAVVLLSDAAGWGAKEDGVAAELSQEGALVIGVDFPAYLAKLKVDDGDCVYTISDIESVTQQIERNMGVATYRPPVIAGIGEGGALALAMAAQTPPATVAATVAVDPLAGIPLAKELCTPADKKLEGDRFVYALTEGALPDPVSVIFTKKADAAGRAHAETLKKDWPDVELADSDKEATAALTENLLPLVENPPSVEETLGLPLTILETKPTMDTMAVVVSGDGGWRDIDAEVGAELQKNGVPVVGLDSLHYFWTKLTPAQVGRDLARIITHYRVEFGVKHVMLVGYSFGADVMPDAYDRLPAALKNDVSLISLMAMSGYADYEISVMGIIGASDASDGTAVMDAVAKIDPKKLQCIYGSDEEDDPCPTLADKGVETIRIEGGHHFDEDYPALAQKLIASLKARTGK
;
A
#
# COMPACT_ATOMS: atom_id res chain seq x y z
N MET A 1 71.18 -37.70 -24.39
CA MET A 1 70.18 -38.26 -23.44
C MET A 1 70.12 -37.36 -22.22
N MET A 2 68.90 -37.03 -21.77
CA MET A 2 68.53 -36.33 -20.51
C MET A 2 68.82 -34.82 -20.47
N LYS A 3 67.96 -33.93 -19.97
CA LYS A 3 66.54 -33.93 -19.52
C LYS A 3 66.15 -32.43 -19.49
N HIS A 4 65.10 -32.01 -20.18
CA HIS A 4 64.51 -30.67 -19.97
C HIS A 4 63.56 -30.78 -18.78
N ALA A 5 63.76 -29.94 -17.75
CA ALA A 5 62.88 -29.86 -16.59
C ALA A 5 61.77 -28.84 -16.88
N SER A 6 60.53 -29.31 -17.01
CA SER A 6 59.33 -28.47 -17.03
C SER A 6 58.88 -28.20 -15.60
N LEU A 7 58.86 -26.93 -15.21
CA LEU A 7 58.15 -26.46 -14.01
C LEU A 7 56.66 -26.32 -14.36
N VAL A 8 55.80 -27.08 -13.70
CA VAL A 8 54.35 -26.89 -13.74
C VAL A 8 53.96 -26.02 -12.55
N ALA A 9 53.45 -24.82 -12.80
CA ALA A 9 52.84 -23.97 -11.79
C ALA A 9 51.38 -24.41 -11.61
N ALA A 10 51.06 -25.00 -10.46
CA ALA A 10 49.68 -25.31 -10.08
C ALA A 10 49.02 -24.03 -9.53
N ALA A 11 48.05 -23.49 -10.26
CA ALA A 11 47.18 -22.43 -9.77
C ALA A 11 46.14 -23.04 -8.80
N LEU A 12 46.26 -22.74 -7.52
CA LEU A 12 45.27 -23.07 -6.50
C LEU A 12 44.07 -22.14 -6.66
N LEU A 13 42.98 -22.67 -7.24
CA LEU A 13 41.66 -22.05 -7.19
C LEU A 13 41.09 -22.26 -5.78
N PHE A 14 41.07 -21.21 -4.97
CA PHE A 14 40.28 -21.18 -3.75
C PHE A 14 38.81 -20.94 -4.12
N PRO A 15 37.87 -21.82 -3.73
CA PRO A 15 36.45 -21.54 -3.89
C PRO A 15 36.07 -20.40 -2.96
N CYS A 16 35.62 -19.28 -3.53
CA CYS A 16 34.97 -18.21 -2.79
C CYS A 16 33.62 -18.73 -2.32
N VAL A 17 33.53 -19.17 -1.07
CA VAL A 17 32.25 -19.47 -0.44
C VAL A 17 31.62 -18.12 -0.10
N ALA A 18 30.68 -17.67 -0.93
CA ALA A 18 29.81 -16.56 -0.58
C ALA A 18 28.93 -17.04 0.59
N PHE A 19 29.17 -16.50 1.79
CA PHE A 19 28.25 -16.65 2.90
C PHE A 19 26.99 -15.85 2.53
N ALA A 20 25.90 -16.55 2.21
CA ALA A 20 24.59 -15.92 2.23
C ALA A 20 24.33 -15.47 3.67
N SER A 21 24.16 -14.17 3.88
CA SER A 21 23.65 -13.64 5.14
C SER A 21 22.26 -14.21 5.37
N ASP A 22 21.99 -14.70 6.58
CA ASP A 22 20.63 -15.05 6.97
C ASP A 22 19.71 -13.84 6.73
N PRO A 23 18.47 -14.03 6.25
CA PRO A 23 17.53 -12.94 6.08
C PRO A 23 17.33 -12.21 7.41
N ALA A 24 17.16 -10.89 7.34
CA ALA A 24 16.88 -10.09 8.52
C ALA A 24 15.63 -10.64 9.25
N PRO A 25 15.62 -10.65 10.60
CA PRO A 25 14.43 -11.01 11.36
C PRO A 25 13.23 -10.17 10.94
N LEU A 26 12.06 -10.79 10.82
CA LEU A 26 10.82 -10.08 10.53
C LEU A 26 10.43 -9.20 11.73
N ASP A 27 10.06 -7.95 11.47
CA ASP A 27 9.28 -7.16 12.42
C ASP A 27 7.82 -7.58 12.31
N LEU A 28 7.34 -8.25 13.36
CA LEU A 28 6.01 -8.86 13.37
C LEU A 28 4.94 -7.95 14.00
N GLY A 29 5.32 -6.84 14.63
CA GLY A 29 4.40 -6.07 15.46
C GLY A 29 3.63 -6.96 16.45
N MET A 30 2.30 -6.91 16.38
CA MET A 30 1.40 -7.73 17.18
C MET A 30 1.08 -9.10 16.55
N MET A 31 1.51 -9.37 15.33
CA MET A 31 1.31 -10.68 14.69
C MET A 31 2.14 -11.76 15.39
N PRO A 32 1.60 -12.98 15.63
CA PRO A 32 2.43 -14.10 16.08
C PRO A 32 3.42 -14.51 14.97
N GLU A 33 4.41 -15.33 15.32
CA GLU A 33 5.32 -15.91 14.33
C GLU A 33 4.50 -16.70 13.29
N PRO A 34 4.59 -16.35 11.99
CA PRO A 34 3.70 -16.92 11.00
C PRO A 34 4.15 -18.29 10.50
N HIS A 35 3.19 -19.11 10.09
CA HIS A 35 3.42 -20.33 9.33
C HIS A 35 3.57 -20.00 7.85
N VAL A 36 4.80 -19.93 7.33
CA VAL A 36 5.04 -19.51 5.94
C VAL A 36 5.13 -20.73 5.02
N SER A 37 4.20 -20.84 4.07
CA SER A 37 4.27 -21.79 2.95
C SER A 37 4.59 -21.05 1.65
N GLN A 38 5.74 -21.39 1.05
CA GLN A 38 6.23 -20.74 -0.16
C GLN A 38 5.91 -21.60 -1.39
N PRO A 39 5.53 -20.98 -2.52
CA PRO A 39 5.39 -21.70 -3.78
C PRO A 39 6.78 -22.11 -4.31
N THR A 40 6.82 -23.17 -5.11
CA THR A 40 8.09 -23.60 -5.77
C THR A 40 8.47 -22.75 -6.98
N GLY A 41 7.50 -22.01 -7.54
CA GLY A 41 7.68 -21.08 -8.66
C GLY A 41 7.52 -19.62 -8.25
N PRO A 42 7.32 -18.69 -9.21
CA PRO A 42 7.06 -17.29 -8.91
C PRO A 42 5.83 -17.12 -8.01
N VAL A 43 5.91 -16.17 -7.07
CA VAL A 43 4.77 -15.76 -6.25
C VAL A 43 3.75 -15.07 -7.14
N LYS A 44 2.58 -15.71 -7.32
CA LYS A 44 1.46 -15.16 -8.10
C LYS A 44 0.57 -14.29 -7.21
N SER A 45 0.32 -14.73 -5.98
CA SER A 45 -0.51 -14.07 -5.00
C SER A 45 0.06 -14.28 -3.59
N ALA A 46 -0.37 -13.44 -2.65
CA ALA A 46 -0.18 -13.66 -1.22
C ALA A 46 -1.53 -13.94 -0.56
N VAL A 47 -1.55 -14.86 0.40
CA VAL A 47 -2.74 -15.20 1.20
C VAL A 47 -2.35 -15.19 2.67
N VAL A 48 -3.01 -14.35 3.45
CA VAL A 48 -2.93 -14.36 4.91
C VAL A 48 -4.06 -15.23 5.41
N LEU A 49 -3.72 -16.43 5.87
CA LEU A 49 -4.67 -17.46 6.28
C LEU A 49 -4.81 -17.46 7.81
N LEU A 50 -5.99 -17.11 8.31
CA LEU A 50 -6.33 -17.08 9.72
C LEU A 50 -6.94 -18.44 10.12
N SER A 51 -6.35 -19.11 11.13
CA SER A 51 -6.90 -20.36 11.65
C SER A 51 -8.25 -20.15 12.37
N ASP A 52 -9.00 -21.23 12.58
CA ASP A 52 -10.20 -21.20 13.43
C ASP A 52 -9.83 -21.29 14.94
N ALA A 53 -10.83 -21.36 15.81
CA ALA A 53 -10.74 -21.39 17.28
C ALA A 53 -9.77 -22.44 17.85
N ALA A 54 -9.55 -23.54 17.11
CA ALA A 54 -8.66 -24.63 17.52
C ALA A 54 -7.16 -24.28 17.37
N GLY A 55 -6.84 -23.17 16.70
CA GLY A 55 -5.48 -22.81 16.31
C GLY A 55 -5.04 -23.49 15.01
N TRP A 56 -3.84 -23.12 14.57
CA TRP A 56 -3.22 -23.64 13.37
C TRP A 56 -2.90 -25.13 13.52
N GLY A 57 -3.28 -25.94 12.53
CA GLY A 57 -2.90 -27.34 12.51
C GLY A 57 -3.07 -27.99 11.14
N ALA A 58 -3.29 -29.31 11.14
CA ALA A 58 -3.27 -30.12 9.91
C ALA A 58 -4.32 -29.72 8.85
N LYS A 59 -5.39 -29.01 9.25
CA LYS A 59 -6.41 -28.51 8.31
C LYS A 59 -5.86 -27.30 7.54
N GLU A 60 -5.32 -26.33 8.26
CA GLU A 60 -4.71 -25.12 7.72
C GLU A 60 -3.46 -25.45 6.92
N ASP A 61 -2.64 -26.41 7.38
CA ASP A 61 -1.49 -26.95 6.62
C ASP A 61 -1.94 -27.51 5.26
N GLY A 62 -3.08 -28.21 5.21
CA GLY A 62 -3.64 -28.76 3.99
C GLY A 62 -4.04 -27.66 3.00
N VAL A 63 -4.78 -26.65 3.46
CA VAL A 63 -5.18 -25.49 2.65
C VAL A 63 -3.94 -24.75 2.14
N ALA A 64 -2.98 -24.45 3.03
CA ALA A 64 -1.75 -23.75 2.68
C ALA A 64 -0.95 -24.51 1.62
N ALA A 65 -0.82 -25.83 1.75
CA ALA A 65 -0.10 -26.66 0.79
C ALA A 65 -0.76 -26.69 -0.59
N GLU A 66 -2.10 -26.72 -0.66
CA GLU A 66 -2.84 -26.66 -1.94
C GLU A 66 -2.67 -25.30 -2.62
N LEU A 67 -2.82 -24.19 -1.88
CA LEU A 67 -2.65 -22.84 -2.44
C LEU A 67 -1.21 -22.58 -2.89
N SER A 68 -0.21 -23.02 -2.11
CA SER A 68 1.20 -22.87 -2.49
C SER A 68 1.60 -23.71 -3.70
N GLN A 69 0.94 -24.85 -3.96
CA GLN A 69 1.14 -25.59 -5.21
C GLN A 69 0.69 -24.79 -6.43
N GLU A 70 -0.33 -23.96 -6.30
CA GLU A 70 -0.86 -23.12 -7.38
C GLU A 70 -0.14 -21.76 -7.53
N GLY A 71 0.80 -21.45 -6.64
CA GLY A 71 1.65 -20.26 -6.72
C GLY A 71 1.40 -19.20 -5.65
N ALA A 72 0.60 -19.50 -4.61
CA ALA A 72 0.38 -18.59 -3.50
C ALA A 72 1.54 -18.64 -2.50
N LEU A 73 2.03 -17.46 -2.09
CA LEU A 73 2.68 -17.30 -0.80
C LEU A 73 1.59 -17.35 0.29
N VAL A 74 1.63 -18.33 1.19
CA VAL A 74 0.67 -18.43 2.30
C VAL A 74 1.36 -18.03 3.60
N ILE A 75 0.82 -17.02 4.26
CA ILE A 75 1.25 -16.51 5.57
C ILE A 75 0.18 -16.93 6.57
N GLY A 76 0.44 -18.02 7.27
CA GLY A 76 -0.47 -18.59 8.24
C GLY A 76 -0.42 -17.91 9.60
N VAL A 77 -1.57 -17.55 10.14
CA VAL A 77 -1.71 -16.88 11.44
C VAL A 77 -2.57 -17.73 12.37
N ASP A 78 -1.98 -18.16 13.48
CA ASP A 78 -2.68 -18.86 14.55
C ASP A 78 -3.60 -17.88 15.30
N PHE A 79 -4.92 -18.05 15.14
CA PHE A 79 -5.93 -17.15 15.70
C PHE A 79 -5.85 -17.06 17.24
N PRO A 80 -5.79 -18.16 18.02
CA PRO A 80 -5.64 -18.08 19.48
C PRO A 80 -4.39 -17.30 19.92
N ALA A 81 -3.24 -17.55 19.29
CA ALA A 81 -2.00 -16.85 19.58
C ALA A 81 -2.08 -15.37 19.22
N TYR A 82 -2.69 -15.05 18.07
CA TYR A 82 -2.85 -13.66 17.65
C TYR A 82 -3.77 -12.90 18.61
N LEU A 83 -4.93 -13.47 18.93
CA LEU A 83 -5.86 -12.87 19.87
C LEU A 83 -5.25 -12.67 21.27
N ALA A 84 -4.37 -13.58 21.71
CA ALA A 84 -3.63 -13.41 22.97
C ALA A 84 -2.70 -12.20 22.94
N LYS A 85 -2.02 -11.94 21.81
CA LYS A 85 -1.20 -10.74 21.61
C LYS A 85 -2.07 -9.47 21.57
N LEU A 86 -3.13 -9.46 20.76
CA LEU A 86 -4.03 -8.29 20.62
C LEU A 86 -4.68 -7.88 21.96
N LYS A 87 -4.95 -8.84 22.85
CA LYS A 87 -5.54 -8.57 24.18
C LYS A 87 -4.61 -7.81 25.13
N VAL A 88 -3.30 -7.89 24.95
CA VAL A 88 -2.32 -7.21 25.81
C VAL A 88 -1.75 -5.95 25.16
N ASP A 89 -2.25 -5.57 23.98
CA ASP A 89 -2.02 -4.27 23.40
C ASP A 89 -2.34 -3.16 24.44
N ASP A 90 -1.58 -2.07 24.45
CA ASP A 90 -1.76 -0.94 25.37
C ASP A 90 -2.28 0.34 24.70
N GLY A 91 -2.54 0.31 23.38
CA GLY A 91 -3.18 1.41 22.64
C GLY A 91 -4.66 1.61 22.96
N ASP A 92 -5.26 2.68 22.46
CA ASP A 92 -6.69 2.98 22.69
C ASP A 92 -7.62 2.03 21.89
N CYS A 93 -7.17 1.58 20.72
CA CYS A 93 -7.82 0.60 19.85
C CYS A 93 -6.76 -0.27 19.18
N VAL A 94 -7.17 -1.40 18.60
CA VAL A 94 -6.27 -2.33 17.88
C VAL A 94 -6.32 -2.06 16.38
N TYR A 95 -5.17 -1.85 15.74
CA TYR A 95 -5.06 -1.80 14.28
C TYR A 95 -4.22 -2.96 13.77
N THR A 96 -4.82 -3.88 12.99
CA THR A 96 -4.11 -5.11 12.58
C THR A 96 -3.58 -5.07 11.15
N ILE A 97 -4.08 -4.16 10.32
CA ILE A 97 -3.76 -4.16 8.88
C ILE A 97 -2.30 -3.76 8.64
N SER A 98 -1.75 -2.85 9.46
CA SER A 98 -0.34 -2.45 9.36
C SER A 98 0.62 -3.63 9.53
N ASP A 99 0.37 -4.50 10.50
CA ASP A 99 1.25 -5.65 10.76
C ASP A 99 1.15 -6.68 9.63
N ILE A 100 -0.07 -6.93 9.15
CA ILE A 100 -0.34 -7.85 8.04
C ILE A 100 0.34 -7.36 6.75
N GLU A 101 0.16 -6.09 6.42
CA GLU A 101 0.78 -5.43 5.27
C GLU A 101 2.31 -5.49 5.39
N SER A 102 2.85 -5.03 6.53
CA SER A 102 4.29 -5.00 6.78
C SER A 102 4.93 -6.38 6.66
N VAL A 103 4.37 -7.40 7.31
CA VAL A 103 4.95 -8.75 7.26
C VAL A 103 4.83 -9.36 5.87
N THR A 104 3.72 -9.13 5.15
CA THR A 104 3.58 -9.57 3.75
C THR A 104 4.67 -8.94 2.88
N GLN A 105 4.86 -7.62 2.97
CA GLN A 105 5.89 -6.91 2.23
C GLN A 105 7.31 -7.41 2.58
N GLN A 106 7.62 -7.61 3.86
CA GLN A 106 8.92 -8.11 4.31
C GLN A 106 9.21 -9.51 3.77
N ILE A 107 8.25 -10.42 3.82
CA ILE A 107 8.41 -11.79 3.31
C ILE A 107 8.61 -11.77 1.80
N GLU A 108 7.79 -11.02 1.06
CA GLU A 108 7.92 -10.91 -0.39
C GLU A 108 9.27 -10.32 -0.82
N ARG A 109 9.78 -9.32 -0.10
CA ARG A 109 11.12 -8.76 -0.34
C ARG A 109 12.22 -9.76 -0.06
N ASN A 110 12.15 -10.46 1.07
CA ASN A 110 13.11 -11.51 1.40
C ASN A 110 13.13 -12.64 0.35
N MET A 111 12.01 -12.84 -0.34
CA MET A 111 11.87 -13.78 -1.46
C MET A 111 12.26 -13.19 -2.83
N GLY A 112 12.55 -11.89 -2.92
CA GLY A 112 12.89 -11.22 -4.18
C GLY A 112 11.72 -11.13 -5.16
N VAL A 113 10.48 -11.03 -4.66
CA VAL A 113 9.29 -10.86 -5.49
C VAL A 113 9.36 -9.51 -6.20
N ALA A 114 9.23 -9.52 -7.53
CA ALA A 114 9.44 -8.32 -8.36
C ALA A 114 8.25 -7.36 -8.41
N THR A 115 7.07 -7.81 -8.01
CA THR A 115 5.84 -7.01 -7.97
C THR A 115 5.11 -7.37 -6.70
N TYR A 116 4.93 -6.40 -5.81
CA TYR A 116 4.19 -6.61 -4.56
C TYR A 116 2.82 -7.23 -4.83
N ARG A 117 2.48 -8.28 -4.09
CA ARG A 117 1.14 -8.89 -4.12
C ARG A 117 0.42 -8.52 -2.82
N PRO A 118 -0.55 -7.58 -2.86
CA PRO A 118 -1.41 -7.34 -1.71
C PRO A 118 -2.04 -8.67 -1.26
N PRO A 119 -2.10 -8.94 0.05
CA PRO A 119 -2.59 -10.22 0.54
C PRO A 119 -4.09 -10.33 0.34
N VAL A 120 -4.56 -11.54 0.05
CA VAL A 120 -5.95 -11.95 0.34
C VAL A 120 -6.01 -12.34 1.82
N ILE A 121 -6.93 -11.75 2.60
CA ILE A 121 -7.13 -12.14 4.00
C ILE A 121 -8.27 -13.16 4.05
N ALA A 122 -8.03 -14.32 4.65
CA ALA A 122 -9.01 -15.40 4.63
C ALA A 122 -9.04 -16.24 5.90
N GLY A 123 -10.20 -16.82 6.23
CA GLY A 123 -10.32 -17.69 7.39
C GLY A 123 -11.65 -18.44 7.49
N ILE A 124 -11.72 -19.36 8.46
CA ILE A 124 -12.92 -20.13 8.81
C ILE A 124 -13.36 -19.77 10.23
N GLY A 125 -14.66 -19.72 10.51
CA GLY A 125 -15.18 -19.62 11.87
C GLY A 125 -14.72 -18.35 12.59
N GLU A 126 -13.93 -18.51 13.65
CA GLU A 126 -13.29 -17.40 14.36
C GLU A 126 -12.32 -16.61 13.47
N GLY A 127 -11.51 -17.30 12.66
CA GLY A 127 -10.62 -16.66 11.69
C GLY A 127 -11.40 -15.94 10.58
N GLY A 128 -12.55 -16.49 10.17
CA GLY A 128 -13.46 -15.85 9.22
C GLY A 128 -14.11 -14.58 9.80
N ALA A 129 -14.50 -14.60 11.07
CA ALA A 129 -15.02 -13.43 11.77
C ALA A 129 -13.95 -12.33 11.89
N LEU A 130 -12.70 -12.71 12.17
CA LEU A 130 -11.58 -11.78 12.21
C LEU A 130 -11.26 -11.19 10.83
N ALA A 131 -11.31 -11.98 9.76
CA ALA A 131 -11.15 -11.48 8.39
C ALA A 131 -12.20 -10.41 8.06
N LEU A 132 -13.48 -10.63 8.41
CA LEU A 132 -14.53 -9.62 8.21
C LEU A 132 -14.34 -8.38 9.09
N ALA A 133 -13.89 -8.55 10.32
CA ALA A 133 -13.59 -7.41 11.20
C ALA A 133 -12.39 -6.60 10.68
N MET A 134 -11.40 -7.26 10.06
CA MET A 134 -10.26 -6.61 9.41
C MET A 134 -10.69 -5.76 8.21
N ALA A 135 -11.65 -6.22 7.42
CA ALA A 135 -12.21 -5.42 6.32
C ALA A 135 -12.81 -4.09 6.80
N ALA A 136 -13.29 -4.00 8.04
CA ALA A 136 -13.83 -2.76 8.61
C ALA A 136 -12.77 -1.68 8.88
N GLN A 137 -11.50 -2.04 9.03
CA GLN A 137 -10.38 -1.09 9.25
C GLN A 137 -9.43 -1.02 8.04
N THR A 138 -9.73 -1.74 6.95
CA THR A 138 -8.84 -1.85 5.80
C THR A 138 -8.95 -0.60 4.93
N PRO A 139 -7.85 0.15 4.71
CA PRO A 139 -7.84 1.22 3.73
C PRO A 139 -7.97 0.65 2.32
N PRO A 140 -8.57 1.39 1.37
CA PRO A 140 -8.60 1.00 -0.04
C PRO A 140 -7.21 0.60 -0.56
N ALA A 141 -7.17 -0.36 -1.49
CA ALA A 141 -5.96 -0.83 -2.16
C ALA A 141 -4.87 -1.45 -1.26
N THR A 142 -5.18 -1.79 -0.01
CA THR A 142 -4.22 -2.44 0.91
C THR A 142 -4.31 -3.97 0.90
N VAL A 143 -5.51 -4.50 0.69
CA VAL A 143 -5.83 -5.95 0.68
C VAL A 143 -6.43 -6.29 -0.68
N ALA A 144 -6.07 -7.45 -1.23
CA ALA A 144 -6.55 -7.86 -2.55
C ALA A 144 -8.00 -8.36 -2.52
N ALA A 145 -8.38 -9.06 -1.45
CA ALA A 145 -9.73 -9.54 -1.18
C ALA A 145 -9.85 -10.08 0.27
N THR A 146 -11.08 -10.17 0.75
CA THR A 146 -11.44 -10.78 2.03
C THR A 146 -12.35 -11.99 1.80
N VAL A 147 -11.94 -13.17 2.25
CA VAL A 147 -12.73 -14.42 2.10
C VAL A 147 -13.00 -15.08 3.45
N ALA A 148 -14.26 -15.12 3.86
CA ALA A 148 -14.68 -15.71 5.12
C ALA A 148 -15.59 -16.92 4.91
N VAL A 149 -15.25 -18.06 5.51
CA VAL A 149 -16.10 -19.27 5.49
C VAL A 149 -16.68 -19.52 6.87
N ASP A 150 -18.00 -19.70 6.94
CA ASP A 150 -18.74 -19.88 8.20
C ASP A 150 -18.35 -18.87 9.31
N PRO A 151 -18.21 -17.56 9.02
CA PRO A 151 -17.78 -16.60 10.03
C PRO A 151 -18.78 -16.54 11.20
N LEU A 152 -18.27 -16.31 12.40
CA LEU A 152 -19.09 -15.89 13.54
C LEU A 152 -19.44 -14.39 13.46
N ALA A 153 -20.49 -13.96 14.16
CA ALA A 153 -20.99 -12.58 14.07
C ALA A 153 -20.03 -11.50 14.61
N GLY A 154 -19.00 -11.86 15.36
CA GLY A 154 -18.07 -10.90 15.95
C GLY A 154 -16.83 -11.57 16.52
N ILE A 155 -15.83 -10.77 16.91
CA ILE A 155 -14.53 -11.27 17.40
C ILE A 155 -14.44 -11.19 18.93
N PRO A 156 -13.84 -12.19 19.62
CA PRO A 156 -13.75 -12.25 21.08
C PRO A 156 -12.58 -11.40 21.62
N LEU A 157 -12.57 -10.13 21.25
CA LEU A 157 -11.62 -9.11 21.68
C LEU A 157 -12.39 -8.01 22.41
N ALA A 158 -12.01 -7.73 23.66
CA ALA A 158 -12.68 -6.71 24.47
C ALA A 158 -12.24 -5.28 24.14
N LYS A 159 -11.10 -5.12 23.47
CA LYS A 159 -10.63 -3.84 22.91
C LYS A 159 -11.17 -3.72 21.49
N GLU A 160 -11.65 -2.54 21.13
CA GLU A 160 -12.17 -2.31 19.78
C GLU A 160 -11.05 -2.20 18.74
N LEU A 161 -11.37 -2.53 17.48
CA LEU A 161 -10.52 -2.19 16.34
C LEU A 161 -10.55 -0.69 16.05
N CYS A 162 -9.44 -0.16 15.55
CA CYS A 162 -9.31 1.21 15.07
C CYS A 162 -10.05 1.35 13.74
N THR A 163 -11.34 1.68 13.81
CA THR A 163 -12.19 1.89 12.65
C THR A 163 -13.30 2.91 12.94
N PRO A 164 -13.67 3.75 11.95
CA PRO A 164 -14.87 4.57 12.02
C PRO A 164 -16.17 3.78 11.81
N ALA A 165 -16.10 2.52 11.38
CA ALA A 165 -17.27 1.68 11.15
C ALA A 165 -18.11 1.51 12.41
N ASP A 166 -19.43 1.42 12.22
CA ASP A 166 -20.37 1.10 13.28
C ASP A 166 -19.98 -0.23 13.93
N LYS A 167 -19.98 -0.27 15.26
CA LYS A 167 -19.57 -1.44 16.03
C LYS A 167 -20.43 -1.60 17.27
N LYS A 168 -20.66 -2.86 17.65
CA LYS A 168 -21.49 -3.21 18.80
C LYS A 168 -20.86 -4.33 19.60
N LEU A 169 -20.78 -4.15 20.91
CA LEU A 169 -20.40 -5.22 21.82
C LEU A 169 -21.61 -6.13 22.10
N GLU A 170 -21.52 -7.39 21.71
CA GLU A 170 -22.49 -8.45 21.99
C GLU A 170 -21.87 -9.52 22.88
N GLY A 171 -22.20 -9.47 24.17
CA GLY A 171 -21.51 -10.30 25.17
C GLY A 171 -20.07 -9.83 25.35
N ASP A 172 -19.11 -10.70 25.02
CA ASP A 172 -17.67 -10.43 25.04
C ASP A 172 -17.09 -10.27 23.62
N ARG A 173 -17.94 -10.06 22.61
CA ARG A 173 -17.54 -10.02 21.20
C ARG A 173 -17.95 -8.72 20.53
N PHE A 174 -17.03 -8.09 19.83
CA PHE A 174 -17.39 -6.96 18.96
C PHE A 174 -17.86 -7.45 17.59
N VAL A 175 -19.04 -6.98 17.21
CA VAL A 175 -19.65 -7.12 15.89
C VAL A 175 -19.42 -5.81 15.14
N TYR A 176 -18.75 -5.88 13.98
CA TYR A 176 -18.40 -4.72 13.17
C TYR A 176 -19.28 -4.66 11.91
N ALA A 177 -19.74 -3.46 11.57
CA ALA A 177 -20.13 -3.12 10.21
C ALA A 177 -18.86 -2.86 9.36
N LEU A 178 -19.03 -2.42 8.11
CA LEU A 178 -17.92 -1.94 7.28
C LEU A 178 -17.91 -0.40 7.29
N THR A 179 -16.83 0.20 6.80
CA THR A 179 -16.74 1.66 6.65
C THR A 179 -17.75 2.15 5.61
N GLU A 180 -18.37 3.30 5.85
CA GLU A 180 -19.32 3.91 4.91
C GLU A 180 -18.64 4.18 3.56
N GLY A 181 -19.30 3.81 2.46
CA GLY A 181 -18.80 4.00 1.10
C GLY A 181 -18.61 2.69 0.33
N ALA A 182 -17.74 2.72 -0.67
CA ALA A 182 -17.36 1.54 -1.43
C ALA A 182 -16.55 0.57 -0.54
N LEU A 183 -16.65 -0.73 -0.82
CA LEU A 183 -15.81 -1.71 -0.13
C LEU A 183 -14.32 -1.43 -0.40
N PRO A 184 -13.44 -1.56 0.61
CA PRO A 184 -12.01 -1.35 0.42
C PRO A 184 -11.36 -2.44 -0.45
N ASP A 185 -11.95 -3.62 -0.46
CA ASP A 185 -11.58 -4.81 -1.24
C ASP A 185 -12.82 -5.70 -1.48
N PRO A 186 -12.80 -6.61 -2.48
CA PRO A 186 -13.87 -7.59 -2.65
C PRO A 186 -14.04 -8.48 -1.42
N VAL A 187 -15.27 -8.53 -0.88
CA VAL A 187 -15.60 -9.35 0.31
C VAL A 187 -16.52 -10.50 -0.08
N SER A 188 -16.09 -11.74 0.13
CA SER A 188 -16.88 -12.95 -0.11
C SER A 188 -17.09 -13.75 1.18
N VAL A 189 -18.35 -14.10 1.47
CA VAL A 189 -18.74 -14.94 2.61
C VAL A 189 -19.42 -16.22 2.13
N ILE A 190 -18.89 -17.36 2.55
CA ILE A 190 -19.38 -18.67 2.15
C ILE A 190 -19.93 -19.41 3.36
N PHE A 191 -21.14 -19.96 3.24
CA PHE A 191 -21.80 -20.74 4.28
C PHE A 191 -21.85 -22.21 3.91
N THR A 192 -21.33 -23.05 4.79
CA THR A 192 -21.57 -24.49 4.75
C THR A 192 -22.82 -24.84 5.55
N LYS A 193 -23.17 -26.13 5.56
CA LYS A 193 -24.27 -26.66 6.40
C LYS A 193 -24.05 -26.48 7.90
N LYS A 194 -22.82 -26.15 8.33
CA LYS A 194 -22.44 -25.94 9.72
C LYS A 194 -22.32 -24.47 10.12
N ALA A 195 -22.66 -23.55 9.21
CA ALA A 195 -22.64 -22.12 9.48
C ALA A 195 -23.40 -21.76 10.76
N ASP A 196 -22.80 -20.91 11.59
CA ASP A 196 -23.48 -20.35 12.75
C ASP A 196 -24.61 -19.41 12.31
N ALA A 197 -25.76 -19.49 12.98
CA ALA A 197 -26.94 -18.72 12.62
C ALA A 197 -26.76 -17.21 12.85
N ALA A 198 -26.04 -16.81 13.91
CA ALA A 198 -25.78 -15.40 14.18
C ALA A 198 -24.75 -14.86 13.19
N GLY A 199 -23.71 -15.64 12.89
CA GLY A 199 -22.73 -15.33 11.86
C GLY A 199 -23.35 -15.11 10.48
N ARG A 200 -24.25 -15.99 10.05
CA ARG A 200 -25.02 -15.80 8.81
C ARG A 200 -25.86 -14.52 8.84
N ALA A 201 -26.58 -14.27 9.94
CA ALA A 201 -27.41 -13.07 10.06
C ALA A 201 -26.60 -11.76 10.03
N HIS A 202 -25.39 -11.77 10.59
CA HIS A 202 -24.46 -10.64 10.53
C HIS A 202 -24.02 -10.38 9.09
N ALA A 203 -23.54 -11.39 8.37
CA ALA A 203 -23.13 -11.25 6.97
C ALA A 203 -24.30 -10.88 6.03
N GLU A 204 -25.52 -11.36 6.30
CA GLU A 204 -26.74 -10.91 5.59
C GLU A 204 -27.05 -9.42 5.86
N THR A 205 -26.73 -8.92 7.06
CA THR A 205 -26.83 -7.49 7.38
C THR A 205 -25.77 -6.69 6.62
N LEU A 206 -24.51 -7.17 6.59
CA LEU A 206 -23.45 -6.55 5.78
C LEU A 206 -23.83 -6.49 4.30
N LYS A 207 -24.36 -7.57 3.71
CA LYS A 207 -24.83 -7.58 2.31
C LYS A 207 -25.93 -6.57 2.03
N LYS A 208 -26.81 -6.35 3.00
CA LYS A 208 -27.93 -5.41 2.86
C LYS A 208 -27.43 -3.97 2.78
N ASP A 209 -26.45 -3.63 3.61
CA ASP A 209 -25.93 -2.27 3.73
C ASP A 209 -24.81 -2.01 2.70
N TRP A 210 -24.05 -3.04 2.33
CA TRP A 210 -23.05 -3.07 1.25
C TRP A 210 -23.42 -4.14 0.20
N PRO A 211 -24.17 -3.76 -0.85
CA PRO A 211 -24.66 -4.68 -1.88
C PRO A 211 -23.57 -5.44 -2.65
N ASP A 212 -22.31 -5.01 -2.59
CA ASP A 212 -21.19 -5.65 -3.29
C ASP A 212 -20.54 -6.79 -2.48
N VAL A 213 -20.88 -6.95 -1.20
CA VAL A 213 -20.46 -8.15 -0.43
C VAL A 213 -21.07 -9.38 -1.11
N GLU A 214 -20.32 -10.44 -1.35
CA GLU A 214 -20.85 -11.66 -1.97
C GLU A 214 -21.20 -12.70 -0.92
N LEU A 215 -22.40 -13.27 -0.99
CA LEU A 215 -22.82 -14.37 -0.13
C LEU A 215 -23.07 -15.61 -0.98
N ALA A 216 -22.52 -16.75 -0.58
CA ALA A 216 -22.72 -18.03 -1.26
C ALA A 216 -22.96 -19.17 -0.26
N ASP A 217 -23.73 -20.18 -0.67
CA ASP A 217 -23.88 -21.44 0.06
C ASP A 217 -23.01 -22.53 -0.59
N SER A 218 -22.41 -23.41 0.23
CA SER A 218 -21.60 -24.54 -0.21
C SER A 218 -22.05 -25.85 0.43
N ASP A 219 -22.12 -26.91 -0.38
CA ASP A 219 -22.36 -28.27 0.08
C ASP A 219 -21.09 -28.96 0.62
N LYS A 220 -19.92 -28.31 0.51
CA LYS A 220 -18.63 -28.85 0.94
C LYS A 220 -18.37 -28.58 2.43
N GLU A 221 -17.39 -29.28 2.98
CA GLU A 221 -16.83 -28.95 4.30
C GLU A 221 -16.03 -27.63 4.23
N ALA A 222 -15.93 -26.92 5.36
CA ALA A 222 -15.42 -25.55 5.41
C ALA A 222 -14.03 -25.37 4.79
N THR A 223 -13.08 -26.28 5.02
CA THR A 223 -11.73 -26.20 4.45
C THR A 223 -11.72 -26.37 2.93
N ALA A 224 -12.57 -27.25 2.40
CA ALA A 224 -12.71 -27.45 0.96
C ALA A 224 -13.45 -26.27 0.29
N ALA A 225 -14.45 -25.71 0.97
CA ALA A 225 -15.12 -24.50 0.52
C ALA A 225 -14.17 -23.29 0.51
N LEU A 226 -13.35 -23.12 1.54
CA LEU A 226 -12.33 -22.07 1.60
C LEU A 226 -11.34 -22.20 0.44
N THR A 227 -10.76 -23.39 0.27
CA THR A 227 -9.75 -23.63 -0.79
C THR A 227 -10.33 -23.36 -2.18
N GLU A 228 -11.54 -23.86 -2.46
CA GLU A 228 -12.23 -23.62 -3.74
C GLU A 228 -12.44 -22.13 -4.04
N ASN A 229 -12.71 -21.30 -3.04
CA ASN A 229 -12.94 -19.87 -3.23
C ASN A 229 -11.64 -19.05 -3.26
N LEU A 230 -10.54 -19.58 -2.72
CA LEU A 230 -9.23 -18.94 -2.80
C LEU A 230 -8.49 -19.26 -4.10
N LEU A 231 -8.65 -20.46 -4.67
CA LEU A 231 -7.94 -20.88 -5.88
C LEU A 231 -8.10 -19.90 -7.07
N PRO A 232 -9.31 -19.40 -7.41
CA PRO A 232 -9.45 -18.41 -8.48
C PRO A 232 -8.67 -17.11 -8.22
N LEU A 233 -8.57 -16.67 -6.96
CA LEU A 233 -7.81 -15.49 -6.55
C LEU A 233 -6.29 -15.74 -6.59
N VAL A 234 -5.84 -16.98 -6.50
CA VAL A 234 -4.43 -17.36 -6.68
C VAL A 234 -4.08 -17.43 -8.16
N GLU A 235 -4.96 -18.00 -8.98
CA GLU A 235 -4.76 -18.15 -10.42
C GLU A 235 -4.83 -16.81 -11.16
N ASN A 236 -5.79 -15.97 -10.77
CA ASN A 236 -6.08 -14.66 -11.35
C ASN A 236 -6.11 -13.62 -10.23
N PRO A 237 -4.96 -13.30 -9.63
CA PRO A 237 -4.89 -12.32 -8.55
C PRO A 237 -5.44 -10.98 -9.03
N PRO A 238 -6.23 -10.28 -8.18
CA PRO A 238 -6.55 -8.89 -8.41
C PRO A 238 -5.24 -8.12 -8.64
N SER A 239 -5.09 -7.53 -9.83
CA SER A 239 -3.93 -6.71 -10.17
C SER A 239 -4.32 -5.25 -10.04
N VAL A 240 -3.40 -4.41 -9.56
CA VAL A 240 -3.51 -2.96 -9.74
C VAL A 240 -3.66 -2.69 -11.24
N GLU A 241 -4.66 -1.90 -11.63
CA GLU A 241 -4.91 -1.61 -13.04
C GLU A 241 -3.72 -0.84 -13.62
N GLU A 242 -2.95 -1.50 -14.49
CA GLU A 242 -1.77 -0.90 -15.11
C GLU A 242 -2.16 -0.13 -16.37
N THR A 243 -2.36 1.18 -16.26
CA THR A 243 -2.51 2.04 -17.43
C THR A 243 -1.16 2.59 -17.85
N LEU A 244 -0.84 2.55 -19.15
CA LEU A 244 0.51 2.81 -19.69
C LEU A 244 1.60 1.86 -19.13
N GLY A 245 1.24 0.74 -18.51
CA GLY A 245 2.18 -0.14 -17.80
C GLY A 245 2.71 0.49 -16.51
N LEU A 246 1.88 1.30 -15.85
CA LEU A 246 2.17 2.01 -14.60
C LEU A 246 0.97 1.84 -13.66
N PRO A 247 1.17 1.79 -12.33
CA PRO A 247 0.07 1.66 -11.38
C PRO A 247 -0.61 3.02 -11.19
N LEU A 248 -1.58 3.31 -12.08
CA LEU A 248 -2.22 4.62 -12.17
C LEU A 248 -3.69 4.56 -11.77
N THR A 249 -4.11 5.52 -10.94
CA THR A 249 -5.53 5.79 -10.68
C THR A 249 -5.97 7.01 -11.47
N ILE A 250 -7.00 6.85 -12.31
CA ILE A 250 -7.48 7.93 -13.19
C ILE A 250 -8.79 8.49 -12.63
N LEU A 251 -8.75 9.74 -12.18
CA LEU A 251 -9.92 10.46 -11.67
C LEU A 251 -10.37 11.49 -12.70
N GLU A 252 -11.23 11.03 -13.61
CA GLU A 252 -11.75 11.88 -14.68
C GLU A 252 -12.79 12.88 -14.18
N THR A 253 -12.76 14.09 -14.72
CA THR A 253 -13.81 15.09 -14.53
C THR A 253 -13.82 16.00 -15.74
N LYS A 254 -14.94 16.70 -15.97
CA LYS A 254 -14.95 17.77 -16.97
C LYS A 254 -14.07 18.92 -16.47
N PRO A 255 -12.96 19.26 -17.14
CA PRO A 255 -12.05 20.27 -16.61
C PRO A 255 -12.75 21.63 -16.52
N THR A 256 -12.73 22.23 -15.33
CA THR A 256 -13.18 23.61 -15.10
C THR A 256 -11.99 24.58 -15.18
N MET A 257 -10.78 24.05 -15.04
CA MET A 257 -9.50 24.72 -15.23
C MET A 257 -8.80 24.10 -16.44
N ASP A 258 -7.97 24.86 -17.14
CA ASP A 258 -7.16 24.36 -18.27
C ASP A 258 -5.94 23.57 -17.77
N THR A 259 -6.12 22.75 -16.72
CA THR A 259 -5.08 22.10 -15.94
C THR A 259 -5.51 20.69 -15.50
N MET A 260 -4.62 19.72 -15.59
CA MET A 260 -4.72 18.43 -14.89
C MET A 260 -3.74 18.37 -13.71
N ALA A 261 -3.98 17.46 -12.77
CA ALA A 261 -3.01 17.10 -11.74
C ALA A 261 -2.35 15.74 -12.05
N VAL A 262 -1.05 15.64 -11.79
CA VAL A 262 -0.37 14.35 -11.57
C VAL A 262 0.04 14.31 -10.10
N VAL A 263 -0.49 13.34 -9.36
CA VAL A 263 -0.22 13.16 -7.92
C VAL A 263 0.65 11.92 -7.74
N VAL A 264 1.77 12.04 -7.04
CA VAL A 264 2.65 10.92 -6.69
C VAL A 264 2.52 10.68 -5.19
N SER A 265 2.06 9.48 -4.82
CA SER A 265 1.66 9.18 -3.45
C SER A 265 2.84 9.07 -2.48
N GLY A 266 2.54 9.01 -1.19
CA GLY A 266 3.45 8.52 -0.16
C GLY A 266 3.85 7.05 -0.38
N ASP A 267 4.76 6.56 0.45
CA ASP A 267 5.30 5.18 0.38
C ASP A 267 4.25 4.10 0.67
N GLY A 268 3.14 4.46 1.30
CA GLY A 268 1.97 3.60 1.47
C GLY A 268 1.13 3.33 0.21
N GLY A 269 1.44 3.95 -0.93
CA GLY A 269 0.66 3.78 -2.17
C GLY A 269 -0.55 4.72 -2.27
N TRP A 270 -1.42 4.50 -3.27
CA TRP A 270 -2.55 5.40 -3.57
C TRP A 270 -3.73 5.19 -2.60
N ARG A 271 -3.59 5.70 -1.38
CA ARG A 271 -4.59 5.60 -0.29
C ARG A 271 -4.68 6.88 0.54
N ASP A 272 -5.74 6.98 1.35
CA ASP A 272 -5.91 8.03 2.36
C ASP A 272 -5.64 9.45 1.79
N ILE A 273 -4.67 10.20 2.33
CA ILE A 273 -4.30 11.58 1.93
C ILE A 273 -4.24 11.75 0.41
N ASP A 274 -3.53 10.86 -0.29
CA ASP A 274 -3.27 10.98 -1.72
C ASP A 274 -4.54 10.80 -2.55
N ALA A 275 -5.30 9.76 -2.20
CA ALA A 275 -6.56 9.43 -2.86
C ALA A 275 -7.63 10.49 -2.59
N GLU A 276 -7.72 10.99 -1.35
CA GLU A 276 -8.71 11.98 -0.94
C GLU A 276 -8.38 13.37 -1.50
N VAL A 277 -7.13 13.82 -1.45
CA VAL A 277 -6.71 15.06 -2.14
C VAL A 277 -6.99 14.94 -3.64
N GLY A 278 -6.68 13.80 -4.26
CA GLY A 278 -7.02 13.54 -5.66
C GLY A 278 -8.52 13.65 -5.94
N ALA A 279 -9.36 13.03 -5.11
CA ALA A 279 -10.82 13.08 -5.21
C ALA A 279 -11.36 14.50 -5.03
N GLU A 280 -10.81 15.27 -4.09
CA GLU A 280 -11.20 16.66 -3.87
C GLU A 280 -10.80 17.57 -5.05
N LEU A 281 -9.61 17.37 -5.64
CA LEU A 281 -9.23 18.06 -6.88
C LEU A 281 -10.18 17.73 -8.03
N GLN A 282 -10.54 16.46 -8.20
CA GLN A 282 -11.50 15.99 -9.20
C GLN A 282 -12.88 16.64 -9.01
N LYS A 283 -13.41 16.65 -7.77
CA LYS A 283 -14.67 17.31 -7.42
C LYS A 283 -14.66 18.80 -7.77
N ASN A 284 -13.49 19.45 -7.67
CA ASN A 284 -13.30 20.86 -8.02
C ASN A 284 -12.98 21.10 -9.51
N GLY A 285 -13.05 20.05 -10.35
CA GLY A 285 -12.92 20.15 -11.80
C GLY A 285 -11.48 20.16 -12.31
N VAL A 286 -10.54 19.61 -11.53
CA VAL A 286 -9.18 19.30 -11.99
C VAL A 286 -9.09 17.78 -12.18
N PRO A 287 -8.99 17.25 -13.41
CA PRO A 287 -8.81 15.82 -13.60
C PRO A 287 -7.44 15.38 -13.04
N VAL A 288 -7.39 14.20 -12.44
CA VAL A 288 -6.20 13.71 -11.71
C VAL A 288 -5.73 12.39 -12.27
N VAL A 289 -4.40 12.26 -12.38
CA VAL A 289 -3.70 10.97 -12.55
C VAL A 289 -2.88 10.73 -11.30
N GLY A 290 -3.29 9.77 -10.48
CA GLY A 290 -2.55 9.30 -9.30
C GLY A 290 -1.55 8.23 -9.68
N LEU A 291 -0.31 8.34 -9.22
CA LEU A 291 0.72 7.31 -9.32
C LEU A 291 0.93 6.69 -7.95
N ASP A 292 0.67 5.39 -7.84
CA ASP A 292 0.87 4.61 -6.63
C ASP A 292 2.37 4.33 -6.43
N SER A 293 2.98 4.99 -5.45
CA SER A 293 4.40 4.85 -5.18
C SER A 293 4.76 3.47 -4.65
N LEU A 294 3.92 2.81 -3.83
CA LEU A 294 4.17 1.47 -3.27
C LEU A 294 4.46 0.46 -4.38
N HIS A 295 3.58 0.42 -5.37
CA HIS A 295 3.70 -0.51 -6.48
C HIS A 295 4.77 -0.06 -7.48
N TYR A 296 4.89 1.24 -7.74
CA TYR A 296 5.81 1.76 -8.74
C TYR A 296 7.28 1.67 -8.29
N PHE A 297 7.56 1.97 -7.02
CA PHE A 297 8.89 1.94 -6.40
C PHE A 297 9.14 0.68 -5.58
N TRP A 298 8.35 -0.38 -5.80
CA TRP A 298 8.58 -1.68 -5.17
C TRP A 298 9.99 -2.22 -5.44
N THR A 299 10.48 -1.98 -6.67
CA THR A 299 11.88 -2.20 -7.03
C THR A 299 12.56 -0.87 -7.33
N LYS A 300 13.85 -0.77 -7.04
CA LYS A 300 14.62 0.47 -7.24
C LYS A 300 14.52 1.00 -8.67
N LEU A 301 14.15 2.27 -8.79
CA LEU A 301 14.11 3.03 -10.05
C LEU A 301 15.21 4.09 -10.08
N THR A 302 15.61 4.51 -11.28
CA THR A 302 16.50 5.67 -11.45
C THR A 302 15.67 6.96 -11.64
N PRO A 303 16.18 8.14 -11.25
CA PRO A 303 15.50 9.42 -11.53
C PRO A 303 15.17 9.61 -13.02
N ALA A 304 16.01 9.08 -13.91
CA ALA A 304 15.79 9.13 -15.35
C ALA A 304 14.63 8.24 -15.82
N GLN A 305 14.35 7.10 -15.16
CA GLN A 305 13.15 6.30 -15.41
C GLN A 305 11.92 7.07 -14.95
N VAL A 306 11.91 7.54 -13.70
CA VAL A 306 10.79 8.31 -13.13
C VAL A 306 10.42 9.51 -13.99
N GLY A 307 11.40 10.30 -14.41
CA GLY A 307 11.15 11.44 -15.30
C GLY A 307 10.60 11.07 -16.68
N ARG A 308 10.99 9.92 -17.25
CA ARG A 308 10.43 9.44 -18.52
C ARG A 308 8.97 9.02 -18.36
N ASP A 309 8.65 8.31 -17.29
CA ASP A 309 7.29 7.85 -17.04
C ASP A 309 6.36 9.01 -16.65
N LEU A 310 6.84 9.98 -15.86
CA LEU A 310 6.14 11.24 -15.63
C LEU A 310 5.87 12.00 -16.95
N ALA A 311 6.86 12.05 -17.87
CA ALA A 311 6.66 12.67 -19.18
C ALA A 311 5.60 11.92 -20.02
N ARG A 312 5.55 10.59 -19.94
CA ARG A 312 4.54 9.75 -20.63
C ARG A 312 3.15 10.03 -20.09
N ILE A 313 2.98 10.05 -18.75
CA ILE A 313 1.73 10.41 -18.08
C ILE A 313 1.23 11.78 -18.54
N ILE A 314 2.07 12.81 -18.41
CA ILE A 314 1.71 14.18 -18.78
C ILE A 314 1.31 14.27 -20.25
N THR A 315 2.09 13.64 -21.15
CA THR A 315 1.84 13.73 -22.59
C THR A 315 0.53 13.07 -22.98
N HIS A 316 0.23 11.91 -22.39
CA HIS A 316 -0.98 11.15 -22.69
C HIS A 316 -2.22 11.88 -22.18
N TYR A 317 -2.27 12.15 -20.87
CA TYR A 317 -3.50 12.60 -20.21
C TYR A 317 -3.84 14.07 -20.47
N ARG A 318 -2.87 14.92 -20.84
CA ARG A 318 -3.21 16.27 -21.32
C ARG A 318 -4.04 16.25 -22.59
N VAL A 319 -3.73 15.32 -23.50
CA VAL A 319 -4.49 15.16 -24.75
C VAL A 319 -5.86 14.57 -24.45
N GLU A 320 -5.90 13.54 -23.61
CA GLU A 320 -7.13 12.85 -23.23
C GLU A 320 -8.12 13.77 -22.50
N PHE A 321 -7.66 14.52 -21.50
CA PHE A 321 -8.49 15.47 -20.76
C PHE A 321 -8.69 16.80 -21.49
N GLY A 322 -7.95 17.06 -22.57
CA GLY A 322 -8.07 18.30 -23.35
C GLY A 322 -7.59 19.55 -22.61
N VAL A 323 -6.54 19.44 -21.79
CA VAL A 323 -5.98 20.53 -20.98
C VAL A 323 -4.54 20.85 -21.35
N LYS A 324 -4.11 22.09 -21.13
CA LYS A 324 -2.76 22.55 -21.47
C LYS A 324 -1.80 22.55 -20.30
N HIS A 325 -2.26 22.81 -19.09
CA HIS A 325 -1.38 22.99 -17.95
C HIS A 325 -1.35 21.74 -17.06
N VAL A 326 -0.29 21.64 -16.25
CA VAL A 326 -0.08 20.54 -15.32
C VAL A 326 0.20 21.10 -13.93
N MET A 327 -0.45 20.53 -12.92
CA MET A 327 -0.07 20.62 -11.53
C MET A 327 0.60 19.30 -11.13
N LEU A 328 1.83 19.36 -10.63
CA LEU A 328 2.51 18.21 -10.05
C LEU A 328 2.35 18.27 -8.53
N VAL A 329 1.92 17.18 -7.92
CA VAL A 329 1.73 17.07 -6.46
C VAL A 329 2.48 15.84 -5.98
N GLY A 330 3.30 15.98 -4.96
CA GLY A 330 3.95 14.86 -4.28
C GLY A 330 3.67 14.93 -2.78
N TYR A 331 3.39 13.80 -2.16
CA TYR A 331 3.24 13.65 -0.71
C TYR A 331 4.33 12.73 -0.15
N SER A 332 4.95 13.11 0.97
CA SER A 332 5.96 12.31 1.67
C SER A 332 7.05 11.82 0.70
N PHE A 333 7.22 10.51 0.56
CA PHE A 333 8.09 9.90 -0.46
C PHE A 333 7.91 10.49 -1.88
N GLY A 334 6.65 10.69 -2.30
CA GLY A 334 6.32 11.32 -3.57
C GLY A 334 6.81 12.76 -3.69
N ALA A 335 6.82 13.50 -2.58
CA ALA A 335 7.36 14.86 -2.50
C ALA A 335 8.89 14.87 -2.65
N ASP A 336 9.58 13.85 -2.15
CA ASP A 336 11.04 13.76 -2.21
C ASP A 336 11.55 13.36 -3.61
N VAL A 337 10.82 12.50 -4.34
CA VAL A 337 11.21 12.09 -5.71
C VAL A 337 10.80 13.09 -6.80
N MET A 338 9.78 13.91 -6.55
CA MET A 338 9.20 14.82 -7.55
C MET A 338 10.20 15.86 -8.12
N PRO A 339 11.05 16.54 -7.32
CA PRO A 339 11.97 17.56 -7.83
C PRO A 339 12.91 17.06 -8.93
N ASP A 340 13.50 15.90 -8.70
CA ASP A 340 14.41 15.26 -9.64
C ASP A 340 13.67 14.69 -10.86
N ALA A 341 12.49 14.07 -10.66
CA ALA A 341 11.65 13.62 -11.76
C ALA A 341 11.25 14.78 -12.68
N TYR A 342 10.87 15.92 -12.10
CA TYR A 342 10.62 17.17 -12.82
C TYR A 342 11.87 17.64 -13.57
N ASP A 343 13.05 17.60 -12.96
CA ASP A 343 14.29 18.03 -13.62
C ASP A 343 14.61 17.21 -14.88
N ARG A 344 14.16 15.95 -14.95
CA ARG A 344 14.33 15.09 -16.12
C ARG A 344 13.29 15.29 -17.21
N LEU A 345 12.26 16.12 -17.00
CA LEU A 345 11.26 16.40 -18.03
C LEU A 345 11.86 17.17 -19.22
N PRO A 346 11.39 16.90 -20.46
CA PRO A 346 11.67 17.75 -21.61
C PRO A 346 11.24 19.21 -21.34
N ALA A 347 12.01 20.17 -21.87
CA ALA A 347 11.75 21.60 -21.65
C ALA A 347 10.33 22.04 -22.02
N ALA A 348 9.74 21.44 -23.06
CA ALA A 348 8.35 21.70 -23.44
C ALA A 348 7.37 21.34 -22.31
N LEU A 349 7.53 20.17 -21.69
CA LEU A 349 6.67 19.75 -20.58
C LEU A 349 6.94 20.59 -19.32
N LYS A 350 8.20 20.92 -19.02
CA LYS A 350 8.52 21.85 -17.91
C LYS A 350 7.81 23.19 -18.04
N ASN A 351 7.60 23.69 -19.26
CA ASN A 351 6.89 24.94 -19.51
C ASN A 351 5.37 24.82 -19.27
N ASP A 352 4.82 23.63 -19.45
CA ASP A 352 3.39 23.35 -19.24
C ASP A 352 3.05 23.10 -17.76
N VAL A 353 4.04 22.81 -16.92
CA VAL A 353 3.88 22.74 -15.45
C VAL A 353 3.69 24.13 -14.87
N SER A 354 2.51 24.36 -14.27
CA SER A 354 2.10 25.62 -13.66
C SER A 354 2.31 25.65 -12.15
N LEU A 355 2.30 24.49 -11.49
CA LEU A 355 2.50 24.35 -10.05
C LEU A 355 3.19 23.01 -9.77
N ILE A 356 4.14 23.03 -8.84
CA ILE A 356 4.70 21.85 -8.17
C ILE A 356 4.40 22.04 -6.68
N SER A 357 3.63 21.15 -6.09
CA SER A 357 3.34 21.15 -4.66
C SER A 357 3.99 19.94 -4.00
N LEU A 358 4.81 20.20 -2.98
CA LEU A 358 5.51 19.20 -2.19
C LEU A 358 4.91 19.22 -0.78
N MET A 359 4.35 18.10 -0.33
CA MET A 359 3.62 18.00 0.93
C MET A 359 4.34 17.03 1.88
N ALA A 360 4.61 17.47 3.11
CA ALA A 360 5.27 16.70 4.17
C ALA A 360 6.61 16.08 3.71
N MET A 361 7.56 16.93 3.33
CA MET A 361 8.83 16.46 2.76
C MET A 361 9.73 15.89 3.87
N SER A 362 10.33 14.72 3.63
CA SER A 362 11.40 14.23 4.50
C SER A 362 12.76 14.87 4.16
N GLY A 363 12.90 15.34 2.92
CA GLY A 363 14.15 15.87 2.39
C GLY A 363 15.12 14.79 1.92
N TYR A 364 14.67 13.54 1.74
CA TYR A 364 15.49 12.37 1.38
C TYR A 364 14.77 11.43 0.39
N ALA A 365 15.46 10.90 -0.63
CA ALA A 365 14.85 10.04 -1.66
C ALA A 365 15.70 8.82 -2.03
N ASP A 366 15.27 7.61 -1.64
CA ASP A 366 15.94 6.33 -1.97
C ASP A 366 15.53 5.73 -3.33
N TYR A 367 14.45 6.24 -3.93
CA TYR A 367 13.83 5.71 -5.17
C TYR A 367 13.50 4.21 -5.13
N GLU A 368 13.32 3.71 -3.92
CA GLU A 368 12.86 2.38 -3.56
C GLU A 368 12.15 2.55 -2.23
N ILE A 369 10.93 2.06 -2.11
CA ILE A 369 10.26 2.07 -0.81
C ILE A 369 10.96 1.05 0.07
N SER A 370 11.13 1.29 1.35
CA SER A 370 11.65 0.29 2.29
C SER A 370 10.60 0.09 3.38
N VAL A 371 10.15 -1.14 3.59
CA VAL A 371 9.33 -1.47 4.76
C VAL A 371 10.20 -1.26 5.99
N MET A 372 9.69 -0.50 6.97
CA MET A 372 10.25 -0.28 8.31
C MET A 372 11.63 -0.90 8.53
N GLY A 373 12.68 -0.09 8.36
CA GLY A 373 14.00 -0.42 8.93
C GLY A 373 14.77 -1.55 8.25
N ILE A 374 14.81 -1.64 6.91
CA ILE A 374 16.03 -2.17 6.27
C ILE A 374 17.18 -1.19 6.59
N ILE A 375 17.77 -1.36 7.76
CA ILE A 375 19.01 -0.71 8.18
C ILE A 375 20.11 -1.27 7.28
N GLY A 376 20.41 -0.51 6.24
CA GLY A 376 21.39 -0.92 5.24
C GLY A 376 21.55 0.08 4.10
N ALA A 377 22.01 1.29 4.43
CA ALA A 377 22.40 2.39 3.55
C ALA A 377 21.30 3.36 3.12
N SER A 378 20.72 4.10 4.09
CA SER A 378 20.43 5.50 3.80
C SER A 378 21.73 6.30 3.96
N ASP A 379 22.46 6.47 2.85
CA ASP A 379 23.61 7.35 2.85
C ASP A 379 23.09 8.78 3.02
N ALA A 380 23.53 9.49 4.06
CA ALA A 380 23.22 10.90 4.29
C ALA A 380 23.57 11.83 3.09
N SER A 381 24.19 11.32 2.02
CA SER A 381 24.37 12.00 0.75
C SER A 381 23.08 12.29 0.01
N ASP A 382 22.05 11.45 0.15
CA ASP A 382 20.90 11.49 -0.76
C ASP A 382 19.88 12.57 -0.37
N GLY A 383 19.85 12.97 0.91
CA GLY A 383 19.04 14.12 1.32
C GLY A 383 19.58 15.48 0.85
N THR A 384 20.91 15.57 0.66
CA THR A 384 21.51 16.75 0.01
C THR A 384 21.10 16.81 -1.47
N ALA A 385 20.91 15.65 -2.12
CA ALA A 385 20.49 15.58 -3.52
C ALA A 385 19.05 16.08 -3.75
N VAL A 386 18.11 15.77 -2.85
CA VAL A 386 16.72 16.27 -2.94
C VAL A 386 16.69 17.80 -2.88
N MET A 387 17.39 18.40 -1.92
CA MET A 387 17.42 19.87 -1.78
C MET A 387 18.18 20.56 -2.92
N ASP A 388 19.21 19.92 -3.49
CA ASP A 388 19.87 20.39 -4.71
C ASP A 388 18.94 20.35 -5.94
N ALA A 389 18.05 19.36 -6.02
CA ALA A 389 17.03 19.28 -7.06
C ALA A 389 15.95 20.37 -6.89
N VAL A 390 15.46 20.59 -5.66
CA VAL A 390 14.52 21.67 -5.32
C VAL A 390 15.10 23.03 -5.72
N ALA A 391 16.38 23.28 -5.45
CA ALA A 391 17.04 24.55 -5.78
C ALA A 391 17.12 24.87 -7.28
N LYS A 392 16.92 23.88 -8.16
CA LYS A 392 16.88 24.07 -9.63
C LYS A 392 15.50 24.48 -10.15
N ILE A 393 14.46 24.36 -9.32
CA ILE A 393 13.08 24.71 -9.68
C ILE A 393 12.90 26.22 -9.56
N ASP A 394 12.19 26.83 -10.51
CA ASP A 394 11.77 28.23 -10.38
C ASP A 394 10.87 28.36 -9.12
N PRO A 395 11.28 29.12 -8.09
CA PRO A 395 10.53 29.23 -6.84
C PRO A 395 9.09 29.72 -7.06
N LYS A 396 8.82 30.44 -8.15
CA LYS A 396 7.46 30.89 -8.51
C LYS A 396 6.52 29.75 -8.87
N LYS A 397 7.05 28.58 -9.25
CA LYS A 397 6.25 27.37 -9.54
C LYS A 397 6.07 26.47 -8.32
N LEU A 398 6.81 26.71 -7.24
CA LEU A 398 6.90 25.80 -6.12
C LEU A 398 5.99 26.23 -4.97
N GLN A 399 5.31 25.25 -4.39
CA GLN A 399 4.58 25.30 -3.13
C GLN A 399 5.10 24.18 -2.24
N CYS A 400 5.29 24.47 -0.95
CA CYS A 400 5.75 23.50 0.04
C CYS A 400 4.80 23.54 1.24
N ILE A 401 4.21 22.42 1.60
CA ILE A 401 3.19 22.30 2.65
C ILE A 401 3.71 21.36 3.73
N TYR A 402 3.63 21.77 5.00
CA TYR A 402 4.19 21.01 6.13
C TYR A 402 3.30 21.09 7.37
N GLY A 403 3.34 20.04 8.19
CA GLY A 403 2.63 19.97 9.46
C GLY A 403 3.27 20.86 10.54
N SER A 404 2.48 21.30 11.52
CA SER A 404 2.96 22.15 12.61
C SER A 404 3.91 21.42 13.55
N ASP A 405 3.78 20.10 13.61
CA ASP A 405 4.45 19.20 14.54
C ASP A 405 5.69 18.53 13.91
N GLU A 406 5.97 18.83 12.63
CA GLU A 406 7.12 18.34 11.89
C GLU A 406 8.30 19.30 12.03
N GLU A 407 9.22 19.00 12.96
CA GLU A 407 10.36 19.88 13.27
C GLU A 407 11.47 19.82 12.20
N ASP A 408 11.59 18.71 11.47
CA ASP A 408 12.66 18.44 10.52
C ASP A 408 12.26 18.64 9.04
N ASP A 409 11.02 19.07 8.77
CA ASP A 409 10.56 19.34 7.41
C ASP A 409 11.38 20.51 6.79
N PRO A 410 11.91 20.37 5.55
CA PRO A 410 12.74 21.40 4.91
C PRO A 410 11.94 22.62 4.40
N CYS A 411 10.61 22.54 4.26
CA CYS A 411 9.74 23.59 3.73
C CYS A 411 9.94 24.96 4.40
N PRO A 412 10.02 25.11 5.74
CA PRO A 412 10.25 26.40 6.39
C PRO A 412 11.51 27.13 5.89
N THR A 413 12.54 26.38 5.48
CA THR A 413 13.80 26.95 4.99
C THR A 413 13.71 27.51 3.56
N LEU A 414 12.63 27.21 2.84
CA LEU A 414 12.42 27.61 1.45
C LEU A 414 11.72 28.98 1.32
N ALA A 415 11.10 29.48 2.40
CA ALA A 415 10.39 30.76 2.39
C ALA A 415 11.30 31.92 1.95
N ASP A 416 12.52 31.98 2.50
CA ASP A 416 13.53 33.01 2.16
C ASP A 416 14.04 32.90 0.72
N LYS A 417 13.78 31.78 0.05
CA LYS A 417 14.11 31.54 -1.37
C LYS A 417 12.97 31.93 -2.32
N GLY A 418 11.88 32.49 -1.80
CA GLY A 418 10.72 32.94 -2.57
C GLY A 418 9.72 31.84 -2.92
N VAL A 419 9.82 30.68 -2.27
CA VAL A 419 8.87 29.56 -2.39
C VAL A 419 7.65 29.84 -1.51
N GLU A 420 6.46 29.46 -1.99
CA GLU A 420 5.24 29.53 -1.17
C GLU A 420 5.23 28.40 -0.13
N THR A 421 5.44 28.74 1.14
CA THR A 421 5.43 27.77 2.25
C THR A 421 4.13 27.88 3.05
N ILE A 422 3.41 26.78 3.23
CA ILE A 422 2.14 26.75 3.97
C ILE A 422 2.26 25.78 5.15
N ARG A 423 2.11 26.32 6.36
CA ARG A 423 1.97 25.53 7.59
C ARG A 423 0.51 25.10 7.77
N ILE A 424 0.29 23.84 8.08
CA ILE A 424 -1.00 23.28 8.51
C ILE A 424 -0.85 22.79 9.95
N GLU A 425 -1.91 22.85 10.76
CA GLU A 425 -1.87 22.23 12.09
C GLU A 425 -1.79 20.70 11.95
N GLY A 426 -1.12 20.04 12.88
CA GLY A 426 -0.99 18.59 12.92
C GLY A 426 0.38 18.06 12.53
N GLY A 427 0.46 16.73 12.43
CA GLY A 427 1.66 16.00 12.04
C GLY A 427 1.77 15.72 10.54
N HIS A 428 2.50 14.65 10.20
CA HIS A 428 2.79 14.21 8.83
C HIS A 428 1.54 13.91 7.97
N HIS A 429 0.38 13.72 8.61
CA HIS A 429 -0.92 13.48 7.97
C HIS A 429 -1.85 14.70 7.97
N PHE A 430 -1.39 15.88 8.41
CA PHE A 430 -2.15 17.14 8.37
C PHE A 430 -3.52 17.11 9.08
N ASP A 431 -3.64 16.35 10.18
CA ASP A 431 -4.88 16.16 10.96
C ASP A 431 -6.10 15.73 10.13
N GLU A 432 -5.87 15.02 9.01
CA GLU A 432 -6.92 14.44 8.16
C GLU A 432 -7.86 15.46 7.47
N ASP A 433 -7.54 16.76 7.46
CA ASP A 433 -8.32 17.79 6.74
C ASP A 433 -7.90 17.92 5.27
N TYR A 434 -8.05 16.82 4.53
CA TYR A 434 -7.70 16.73 3.11
C TYR A 434 -8.52 17.66 2.20
N PRO A 435 -9.81 17.94 2.48
CA PRO A 435 -10.54 18.98 1.75
C PRO A 435 -9.88 20.35 1.89
N ALA A 436 -9.44 20.77 3.08
CA ALA A 436 -8.72 22.03 3.23
C ALA A 436 -7.36 22.02 2.52
N LEU A 437 -6.66 20.88 2.54
CA LEU A 437 -5.40 20.71 1.81
C LEU A 437 -5.60 20.90 0.29
N ALA A 438 -6.59 20.24 -0.31
CA ALA A 438 -6.91 20.38 -1.72
C ALA A 438 -7.29 21.83 -2.10
N GLN A 439 -8.01 22.54 -1.24
CA GLN A 439 -8.34 23.96 -1.47
C GLN A 439 -7.10 24.85 -1.49
N LYS A 440 -6.06 24.56 -0.70
CA LYS A 440 -4.79 25.29 -0.74
C LYS A 440 -4.08 25.07 -2.09
N LEU A 441 -4.04 23.84 -2.59
CA LEU A 441 -3.49 23.52 -3.92
C LEU A 441 -4.21 24.29 -5.03
N ILE A 442 -5.54 24.29 -5.00
CA ILE A 442 -6.37 25.00 -5.98
C ILE A 442 -6.12 26.51 -5.90
N ALA A 443 -6.08 27.10 -4.71
CA ALA A 443 -5.83 28.53 -4.54
C ALA A 443 -4.47 28.94 -5.13
N SER A 444 -3.43 28.14 -4.87
CA SER A 444 -2.08 28.37 -5.37
C SER A 444 -1.96 28.16 -6.88
N LEU A 445 -2.73 27.23 -7.45
CA LEU A 445 -2.85 27.06 -8.91
C LEU A 445 -3.52 28.27 -9.56
N LYS A 446 -4.63 28.75 -9.01
CA LYS A 446 -5.36 29.94 -9.53
C LYS A 446 -4.49 31.19 -9.49
N ALA A 447 -3.74 31.39 -8.41
CA ALA A 447 -2.82 32.51 -8.29
C ALA A 447 -1.73 32.53 -9.38
N ARG A 448 -1.29 31.36 -9.85
CA ARG A 448 -0.23 31.22 -10.88
C ARG A 448 -0.78 31.24 -12.32
N THR A 449 -2.00 30.78 -12.52
CA THR A 449 -2.62 30.66 -13.85
C THR A 449 -3.57 31.81 -14.19
N GLY A 450 -3.99 32.59 -13.20
CA GLY A 450 -4.91 33.73 -13.37
C GLY A 450 -6.33 33.34 -13.79
N LYS A 451 -6.71 32.07 -13.58
CA LYS A 451 -8.03 31.50 -13.91
C LYS A 451 -8.68 30.92 -12.66
#